data_AF-A0A9D6B468-F1
#
_entry.id   AF-A0A9D6B468-F1
#
_cell.length_a   1.000
_cell.length_b   1.000
_cell.length_c   1.000
_cell.angle_alpha   90.00
_cell.angle_beta   90.00
_cell.angle_gamma   90.00
#
_symmetry.space_group_name_H-M   'P 1'
#
loop_
_entity.id
_entity.type
_entity.pdbx_description
1 polymer ?
#
loop_
_entity_poly.entity_id
_entity_poly.type
_entity_poly.pdbx_seq_one_letter_code
_entity_poly.pdbx_strand_id
1 'polypeptide(L)'
;MSFQAYLDNIEAKTGKTPQQFIDEAEKKGFGKATKSGEIIQWLASDYDLGRGHAMALVHVIKNGAKISDSHVNSGKTHSDPSNKLKLDGKDTLLYIGDPATSALTVIGVTKPSQLTQFTERELLALHGVGPKAIRLLKEAGIKLKED
;
A
#
# COMPACT_ATOMS: atom_id res chain seq x y z
N MET A 1 17.57 -6.20 1.49
CA MET A 1 16.12 -5.91 1.54
C MET A 1 15.57 -6.09 0.14
N SER A 2 14.39 -6.70 0.04
CA SER A 2 13.75 -7.02 -1.23
C SER A 2 12.97 -5.81 -1.78
N PHE A 3 12.51 -5.85 -3.03
CA PHE A 3 11.77 -4.75 -3.62
C PHE A 3 10.44 -4.54 -2.88
N GLN A 4 9.76 -5.64 -2.53
CA GLN A 4 8.52 -5.59 -1.78
C GLN A 4 8.69 -4.85 -0.45
N ALA A 5 9.81 -5.06 0.26
CA ALA A 5 10.08 -4.37 1.52
C ALA A 5 10.13 -2.83 1.39
N TYR A 6 10.55 -2.30 0.24
CA TYR A 6 10.50 -0.85 0.00
C TYR A 6 9.06 -0.35 -0.17
N LEU A 7 8.23 -1.07 -0.93
CA LEU A 7 6.81 -0.73 -1.11
C LEU A 7 6.05 -0.79 0.22
N ASP A 8 6.30 -1.83 0.98
CA ASP A 8 5.77 -2.08 2.33
C ASP A 8 6.13 -0.97 3.33
N ASN A 9 7.32 -0.39 3.22
CA ASN A 9 7.77 0.72 4.07
C ASN A 9 7.20 2.06 3.60
N ILE A 10 7.01 2.24 2.30
CA ILE A 10 6.36 3.41 1.72
C ILE A 10 4.92 3.46 2.18
N GLU A 11 4.21 2.35 2.07
CA GLU A 11 2.86 2.22 2.58
C GLU A 11 2.84 2.54 4.07
N ALA A 12 3.65 1.89 4.90
CA ALA A 12 3.70 2.19 6.34
C ALA A 12 3.94 3.67 6.68
N LYS A 13 4.66 4.42 5.83
CA LYS A 13 4.90 5.85 6.03
C LYS A 13 3.78 6.75 5.52
N THR A 14 3.14 6.39 4.42
CA THR A 14 2.36 7.35 3.63
C THR A 14 0.86 7.21 3.76
N GLY A 15 0.36 6.14 4.38
CA GLY A 15 -1.08 5.92 4.41
C GLY A 15 -1.63 5.29 3.11
N LYS A 16 -0.76 5.04 2.10
CA LYS A 16 -1.17 4.69 0.74
C LYS A 16 -0.50 3.44 0.19
N THR A 17 -1.29 2.63 -0.51
CA THR A 17 -0.79 1.45 -1.21
C THR A 17 -0.01 1.85 -2.46
N PRO A 18 0.94 1.02 -2.91
CA PRO A 18 1.63 1.26 -4.19
C PRO A 18 0.68 1.45 -5.38
N GLN A 19 -0.46 0.75 -5.41
CA GLN A 19 -1.47 0.90 -6.45
C GLN A 19 -2.11 2.29 -6.42
N GLN A 20 -2.42 2.82 -5.24
CA GLN A 20 -2.95 4.19 -5.13
C GLN A 20 -1.96 5.22 -5.68
N PHE A 21 -0.66 5.04 -5.46
CA PHE A 21 0.35 5.92 -6.07
C PHE A 21 0.38 5.82 -7.60
N ILE A 22 0.15 4.65 -8.17
CA ILE A 22 0.05 4.49 -9.64
C ILE A 22 -1.19 5.21 -10.15
N ASP A 23 -2.34 5.00 -9.53
CA ASP A 23 -3.60 5.64 -9.94
C ASP A 23 -3.50 7.17 -9.84
N GLU A 24 -2.83 7.70 -8.81
CA GLU A 24 -2.56 9.14 -8.66
C GLU A 24 -1.53 9.65 -9.66
N ALA A 25 -0.49 8.86 -9.96
CA ALA A 25 0.49 9.19 -10.97
C ALA A 25 -0.16 9.29 -12.37
N GLU A 26 -1.03 8.34 -12.73
CA GLU A 26 -1.78 8.36 -13.99
C GLU A 26 -2.70 9.58 -14.09
N LYS A 27 -3.41 9.93 -13.00
CA LYS A 27 -4.23 11.16 -12.95
C LYS A 27 -3.40 12.43 -13.13
N LYS A 28 -2.14 12.43 -12.70
CA LYS A 28 -1.19 13.53 -12.89
C LYS A 28 -0.50 13.51 -14.27
N GLY A 29 -0.79 12.52 -15.11
CA GLY A 29 -0.15 12.35 -16.42
C GLY A 29 1.26 11.76 -16.34
N PHE A 30 1.65 11.19 -15.20
CA PHE A 30 2.91 10.47 -15.06
C PHE A 30 2.79 9.06 -15.62
N GLY A 31 3.84 8.63 -16.31
CA GLY A 31 3.91 7.28 -16.88
C GLY A 31 5.30 6.96 -17.40
N LYS A 32 5.38 6.00 -18.34
CA LYS A 32 6.65 5.49 -18.90
C LYS A 32 7.60 6.57 -19.42
N ALA A 33 7.06 7.58 -20.09
CA ALA A 33 7.83 8.65 -20.71
C ALA A 33 8.28 9.75 -19.71
N THR A 34 7.68 9.80 -18.52
CA THR A 34 7.98 10.82 -17.52
C THR A 34 9.38 10.62 -16.96
N LYS A 35 10.10 11.74 -16.76
CA LYS A 35 11.43 11.70 -16.13
C LYS A 35 11.29 11.26 -14.69
N SER A 36 12.17 10.35 -14.27
CA SER A 36 12.18 9.87 -12.89
C SER A 36 12.29 11.00 -11.86
N GLY A 37 13.02 12.08 -12.21
CA GLY A 37 13.15 13.25 -11.36
C GLY A 37 11.82 13.97 -11.07
N GLU A 38 10.91 14.04 -12.04
CA GLU A 38 9.60 14.68 -11.87
C GLU A 38 8.71 13.89 -10.90
N ILE A 39 8.71 12.56 -11.05
CA ILE A 39 7.98 11.66 -10.15
C ILE A 39 8.59 11.72 -8.74
N ILE A 40 9.92 11.72 -8.61
CA ILE A 40 10.60 11.85 -7.29
C ILE A 40 10.25 13.18 -6.63
N GLN A 41 10.25 14.27 -7.38
CA GLN A 41 9.91 15.59 -6.85
C GLN A 41 8.47 15.62 -6.35
N TRP A 42 7.52 15.08 -7.12
CA TRP A 42 6.14 14.92 -6.68
C TRP A 42 6.04 14.10 -5.39
N LEU A 43 6.69 12.94 -5.34
CA LEU A 43 6.63 12.06 -4.17
C LEU A 43 7.26 12.69 -2.92
N ALA A 44 8.32 13.47 -3.08
CA ALA A 44 8.92 14.24 -1.99
C ALA A 44 8.02 15.39 -1.53
N SER A 45 7.41 16.12 -2.45
CA SER A 45 6.55 17.28 -2.12
C SER A 45 5.23 16.88 -1.48
N ASP A 46 4.57 15.84 -1.97
CA ASP A 46 3.22 15.48 -1.53
C ASP A 46 3.24 14.50 -0.34
N TYR A 47 4.31 13.69 -0.17
CA TYR A 47 4.35 12.60 0.81
C TYR A 47 5.65 12.51 1.61
N ASP A 48 6.54 13.49 1.51
CA ASP A 48 7.85 13.53 2.21
C ASP A 48 8.70 12.26 1.98
N LEU A 49 8.58 11.68 0.77
CA LEU A 49 9.31 10.46 0.42
C LEU A 49 10.73 10.78 -0.04
N GLY A 50 11.71 10.35 0.77
CA GLY A 50 13.11 10.38 0.40
C GLY A 50 13.42 9.54 -0.87
N ARG A 51 14.48 9.94 -1.59
CA ARG A 51 14.86 9.41 -2.92
C ARG A 51 14.90 7.89 -3.03
N GLY A 52 15.37 7.18 -1.99
CA GLY A 52 15.44 5.72 -1.99
C GLY A 52 14.07 5.03 -2.07
N HIS A 53 13.08 5.57 -1.34
CA HIS A 53 11.70 5.11 -1.39
C HIS A 53 11.01 5.54 -2.68
N ALA A 54 11.22 6.79 -3.10
CA ALA A 54 10.63 7.31 -4.33
C ALA A 54 11.04 6.49 -5.57
N MET A 55 12.27 5.98 -5.63
CA MET A 55 12.73 5.14 -6.74
C MET A 55 11.95 3.82 -6.90
N ALA A 56 11.48 3.23 -5.79
CA ALA A 56 10.64 2.03 -5.86
C ALA A 56 9.30 2.34 -6.54
N LEU A 57 8.64 3.44 -6.15
CA LEU A 57 7.41 3.89 -6.79
C LEU A 57 7.62 4.31 -8.24
N VAL A 58 8.72 5.02 -8.57
CA VAL A 58 9.07 5.36 -9.96
C VAL A 58 9.13 4.11 -10.83
N HIS A 59 9.75 3.04 -10.35
CA HIS A 59 9.83 1.79 -11.10
C HIS A 59 8.44 1.20 -11.34
N VAL A 60 7.58 1.19 -10.33
CA VAL A 60 6.21 0.65 -10.45
C VAL A 60 5.31 1.53 -11.33
N ILE A 61 5.37 2.86 -11.20
CA ILE A 61 4.61 3.80 -12.03
C ILE A 61 4.98 3.66 -13.51
N LYS A 62 6.27 3.43 -13.80
CA LYS A 62 6.75 3.30 -15.18
C LYS A 62 6.55 1.90 -15.73
N ASN A 63 6.78 0.85 -14.94
CA ASN A 63 6.85 -0.53 -15.46
C ASN A 63 5.67 -1.41 -15.02
N GLY A 64 4.82 -0.93 -14.12
CA GLY A 64 3.73 -1.68 -13.50
C GLY A 64 4.21 -2.68 -12.45
N ALA A 65 3.34 -3.63 -12.09
CA ALA A 65 3.60 -4.68 -11.09
C ALA A 65 4.68 -5.71 -11.47
N LYS A 66 5.22 -5.61 -12.69
CA LYS A 66 6.08 -6.63 -13.29
C LYS A 66 7.55 -6.24 -13.08
N ILE A 67 8.25 -6.96 -12.22
CA ILE A 67 9.71 -6.85 -12.10
C ILE A 67 10.33 -7.70 -13.22
N SER A 68 11.50 -7.30 -13.73
CA SER A 68 12.25 -8.12 -14.69
C SER A 68 12.58 -9.50 -14.08
N ASP A 69 12.44 -10.56 -14.88
CA ASP A 69 12.65 -11.96 -14.45
C ASP A 69 14.06 -12.25 -13.90
N SER A 70 15.01 -11.32 -14.08
CA SER A 70 16.38 -11.36 -13.54
C SER A 70 16.48 -11.26 -12.01
N HIS A 71 15.40 -11.02 -11.27
CA HIS A 71 15.38 -10.98 -9.79
C HIS A 71 14.59 -12.12 -9.13
N VAL A 72 14.11 -13.11 -9.90
CA VAL A 72 13.38 -14.26 -9.36
C VAL A 72 14.33 -15.45 -9.20
N ASN A 73 14.35 -16.10 -8.04
CA ASN A 73 15.15 -17.31 -7.75
C ASN A 73 16.67 -17.16 -7.98
N SER A 74 17.27 -15.99 -7.77
CA SER A 74 18.72 -15.79 -7.98
C SER A 74 19.60 -16.35 -6.85
N GLY A 75 19.01 -16.75 -5.72
CA GLY A 75 19.74 -17.21 -4.53
C GLY A 75 20.58 -16.12 -3.85
N LYS A 76 20.47 -14.85 -4.28
CA LYS A 76 21.18 -13.71 -3.71
C LYS A 76 20.31 -12.99 -2.67
N THR A 77 20.92 -12.19 -1.81
CA THR A 77 20.34 -11.38 -0.72
C THR A 77 19.18 -10.43 -1.14
N HIS A 78 18.87 -10.35 -2.44
CA HIS A 78 17.81 -9.55 -3.05
C HIS A 78 16.80 -10.39 -3.84
N SER A 79 16.63 -11.67 -3.52
CA SER A 79 15.65 -12.53 -4.21
C SER A 79 14.26 -12.32 -3.62
N ASP A 80 13.32 -11.80 -4.41
CA ASP A 80 11.89 -11.80 -4.09
C ASP A 80 11.28 -13.17 -4.50
N PRO A 81 10.29 -13.70 -3.76
CA PRO A 81 9.67 -15.00 -4.04
C PRO A 81 8.76 -14.99 -5.28
N SER A 82 8.54 -13.83 -5.92
CA SER A 82 7.71 -13.69 -7.12
C SER A 82 8.18 -12.50 -7.99
N ASN A 83 8.00 -12.60 -9.31
CA ASN A 83 8.12 -11.48 -10.26
C ASN A 83 6.93 -10.51 -10.24
N LYS A 84 5.90 -10.79 -9.42
CA LYS A 84 4.75 -9.91 -9.22
C LYS A 84 4.86 -9.20 -7.88
N LEU A 85 4.97 -7.89 -7.94
CA LEU A 85 4.85 -7.03 -6.76
C LEU A 85 3.40 -7.01 -6.28
N LYS A 86 3.22 -7.06 -4.96
CA LYS A 86 1.92 -6.78 -4.34
C LYS A 86 1.74 -5.27 -4.28
N LEU A 87 0.88 -4.76 -5.14
CA LEU A 87 0.60 -3.34 -5.26
C LEU A 87 -0.64 -2.90 -4.47
N ASP A 88 -1.50 -3.86 -4.12
CA ASP A 88 -2.70 -3.72 -3.30
C ASP A 88 -2.39 -3.47 -1.81
N GLY A 89 -1.11 -3.44 -1.44
CA GLY A 89 -0.61 -3.11 -0.12
C GLY A 89 -0.23 -4.33 0.72
N LYS A 90 0.13 -4.09 1.97
CA LYS A 90 0.37 -5.16 2.94
C LYS A 90 -0.96 -5.84 3.25
N ASP A 91 -1.01 -7.15 3.08
CA ASP A 91 -2.10 -8.02 3.56
C ASP A 91 -2.38 -7.90 5.09
N THR A 92 -1.62 -7.07 5.82
CA THR A 92 -1.68 -6.93 7.27
C THR A 92 -2.40 -5.64 7.66
N LEU A 93 -3.41 -5.77 8.52
CA LEU A 93 -4.20 -4.70 9.14
C LEU A 93 -3.41 -3.74 10.06
N LEU A 94 -2.07 -3.74 9.99
CA LEU A 94 -1.12 -2.90 10.74
C LEU A 94 -1.43 -1.38 10.64
N TYR A 95 -2.35 -1.00 9.78
CA TYR A 95 -2.69 0.36 9.42
C TYR A 95 -3.58 1.15 10.38
N ILE A 96 -4.28 0.48 11.29
CA ILE A 96 -5.34 1.12 12.11
C ILE A 96 -5.02 1.18 13.60
N GLY A 97 -3.80 0.81 14.00
CA GLY A 97 -3.33 0.75 15.38
C GLY A 97 -3.66 -0.57 16.08
N ASP A 98 -2.95 -0.87 17.17
CA ASP A 98 -3.08 -2.14 17.91
C ASP A 98 -4.50 -2.45 18.41
N PRO A 99 -5.28 -1.48 18.94
CA PRO A 99 -6.63 -1.78 19.44
C PRO A 99 -7.59 -2.23 18.33
N ALA A 100 -7.58 -1.54 17.19
CA ALA A 100 -8.45 -1.85 16.08
C ALA A 100 -8.00 -3.13 15.35
N THR A 101 -6.69 -3.34 15.19
CA THR A 101 -6.12 -4.58 14.65
C THR A 101 -6.53 -5.79 15.49
N SER A 102 -6.45 -5.67 16.82
CA SER A 102 -6.84 -6.73 17.74
C SER A 102 -8.34 -7.04 17.65
N ALA A 103 -9.18 -6.00 17.61
CA ALA A 103 -10.63 -6.14 17.47
C ALA A 103 -11.03 -6.85 16.16
N LEU A 104 -10.40 -6.50 15.04
CA LEU A 104 -10.61 -7.17 13.76
C LEU A 104 -10.14 -8.64 13.79
N THR A 105 -9.01 -8.91 14.43
CA THR A 105 -8.49 -10.28 14.56
C THR A 105 -9.44 -11.17 15.36
N VAL A 106 -10.08 -10.63 16.41
CA VAL A 106 -11.08 -11.36 17.22
C VAL A 106 -12.28 -11.82 16.38
N ILE A 107 -12.68 -11.03 15.38
CA ILE A 107 -13.76 -11.41 14.45
C ILE A 107 -13.27 -12.16 13.20
N GLY A 108 -12.02 -12.62 13.19
CA GLY A 108 -11.42 -13.40 12.09
C GLY A 108 -11.07 -12.58 10.85
N VAL A 109 -11.11 -11.25 10.93
CA VAL A 109 -10.65 -10.35 9.88
C VAL A 109 -9.15 -10.20 10.04
N THR A 110 -8.40 -10.87 9.17
CA THR A 110 -6.93 -10.86 9.16
C THR A 110 -6.37 -10.17 7.92
N LYS A 111 -7.22 -9.87 6.94
CA LYS A 111 -6.86 -9.21 5.68
C LYS A 111 -7.75 -8.02 5.36
N PRO A 112 -7.21 -6.96 4.74
CA PRO A 112 -7.99 -5.80 4.29
C PRO A 112 -9.17 -6.15 3.37
N SER A 113 -9.02 -7.15 2.50
CA SER A 113 -10.07 -7.57 1.57
C SER A 113 -11.34 -8.06 2.25
N GLN A 114 -11.23 -8.62 3.47
CA GLN A 114 -12.37 -9.08 4.25
C GLN A 114 -13.19 -7.92 4.83
N LEU A 115 -12.60 -6.73 4.99
CA LEU A 115 -13.31 -5.55 5.50
C LEU A 115 -14.42 -5.06 4.56
N THR A 116 -14.36 -5.42 3.28
CA THR A 116 -15.41 -5.12 2.31
C THR A 116 -16.75 -5.77 2.64
N GLN A 117 -16.75 -6.78 3.52
CA GLN A 117 -17.96 -7.49 3.97
C GLN A 117 -18.67 -6.77 5.11
N PHE A 118 -18.03 -5.79 5.74
CA PHE A 118 -18.53 -5.09 6.92
C PHE A 118 -18.91 -3.64 6.58
N THR A 119 -19.96 -3.16 7.21
CA THR A 119 -20.38 -1.74 7.19
C THR A 119 -19.55 -0.91 8.16
N GLU A 120 -19.55 0.41 7.96
CA GLU A 120 -18.92 1.35 8.91
C GLU A 120 -19.54 1.22 10.30
N ARG A 121 -20.86 1.01 10.40
CA ARG A 121 -21.54 0.82 11.68
C ARG A 121 -21.12 -0.47 12.39
N GLU A 122 -21.04 -1.59 11.68
CA GLU A 122 -20.58 -2.87 12.25
C GLU A 122 -19.15 -2.77 12.77
N LEU A 123 -18.27 -2.10 12.03
CA LEU A 123 -16.90 -1.88 12.47
C LEU A 123 -16.82 -0.95 13.67
N LEU A 124 -17.57 0.15 13.70
CA LEU A 124 -17.62 1.08 14.85
C LEU A 124 -18.24 0.45 16.10
N ALA A 125 -19.04 -0.61 15.97
CA ALA A 125 -19.57 -1.36 17.10
C ALA A 125 -18.51 -2.26 17.78
N LEU A 126 -17.37 -2.52 17.13
CA LEU A 126 -16.30 -3.31 17.70
C LEU A 126 -15.53 -2.52 18.76
N HIS A 127 -15.38 -3.11 19.94
CA HIS A 127 -14.58 -2.51 21.02
C HIS A 127 -13.12 -2.32 20.57
N GLY A 128 -12.66 -1.08 20.51
CA GLY A 128 -11.31 -0.70 20.06
C GLY A 128 -11.23 -0.15 18.62
N VAL A 129 -12.30 -0.24 17.84
CA VAL A 129 -12.38 0.37 16.50
C VAL A 129 -13.08 1.73 16.59
N GLY A 130 -12.28 2.80 16.54
CA GLY A 130 -12.79 4.17 16.57
C GLY A 130 -12.97 4.80 15.18
N PRO A 131 -13.58 5.99 15.09
CA PRO A 131 -13.72 6.75 13.85
C PRO A 131 -12.39 7.00 13.12
N LYS A 132 -11.29 7.13 13.87
CA LYS A 132 -9.94 7.25 13.30
C LYS A 132 -9.55 5.99 12.52
N ALA A 133 -9.84 4.79 13.04
CA ALA A 133 -9.55 3.55 12.35
C ALA A 133 -10.33 3.48 11.03
N ILE A 134 -11.63 3.80 11.06
CA ILE A 134 -12.45 3.85 9.84
C ILE A 134 -11.90 4.84 8.80
N ARG A 135 -11.51 6.04 9.26
CA ARG A 135 -10.90 7.04 8.38
C ARG A 135 -9.64 6.49 7.70
N LEU A 136 -8.75 5.85 8.47
CA LEU A 136 -7.53 5.24 7.95
C LEU A 136 -7.84 4.10 6.96
N LEU A 137 -8.85 3.28 7.23
CA LEU A 137 -9.30 2.25 6.27
C LEU A 137 -9.76 2.88 4.94
N LYS A 138 -10.57 3.93 5.00
CA LYS A 138 -11.05 4.66 3.82
C LYS A 138 -9.91 5.37 3.07
N GLU A 139 -8.97 6.00 3.79
CA GLU A 139 -7.76 6.63 3.22
C GLU A 139 -6.86 5.60 2.53
N ALA A 140 -6.76 4.38 3.09
CA ALA A 140 -6.10 3.23 2.49
C ALA A 140 -6.88 2.62 1.29
N GLY A 141 -8.03 3.21 0.91
CA GLY A 141 -8.81 2.80 -0.25
C GLY A 141 -9.70 1.57 -0.01
N ILE A 142 -9.87 1.16 1.25
CA ILE A 142 -10.75 0.04 1.61
C ILE A 142 -12.20 0.51 1.48
N LYS A 143 -12.94 -0.16 0.59
CA LYS A 143 -14.37 0.09 0.37
C LYS A 143 -15.17 -0.79 1.30
N LEU A 144 -15.78 -0.17 2.31
CA LEU A 144 -16.70 -0.86 3.24
C LEU A 144 -18.05 -1.12 2.54
N LYS A 145 -18.80 -2.07 3.08
CA LYS A 145 -20.17 -2.34 2.65
C LYS A 145 -21.04 -1.11 2.94
N GLU A 146 -21.94 -0.76 2.01
CA GLU A 146 -22.94 0.28 2.22
C GLU A 146 -23.99 -0.17 3.25
N ASP A 147 -24.45 0.78 4.07
CA ASP A 147 -25.48 0.57 5.11
C ASP A 147 -26.89 0.38 4.54
#